data_AF-A0A964PF24-F1
#
_entry.id   AF-A0A964PF24-F1
#
_cell.length_a   1.000
_cell.length_b   1.000
_cell.length_c   1.000
_cell.angle_alpha   90.00
_cell.angle_beta   90.00
_cell.angle_gamma   90.00
#
_symmetry.space_group_name_H-M   'P 1'
#
loop_
_entity.id
_entity.type
_entity.pdbx_description
1 polymer ?
#
loop_
_entity_poly.entity_id
_entity_poly.type
_entity_poly.pdbx_seq_one_letter_code
_entity_poly.pdbx_strand_id
1 'polypeptide(L)'
;MSAADFTPVSIRALPAALTRHADTRLQQRGLPRAVIEWLQLFGAEEHDKHGAVIRYFDKAARRRLEQALGRAVIRRMEDFLDAYLVEHDGCVVTVGHRTQRLRRH
;
A
#
# COMPACT_ATOMS: atom_id res chain seq x y z
N MET A 1 28.98 0.06 -13.64
CA MET A 1 28.08 -0.86 -12.90
C MET A 1 28.44 -0.76 -11.44
N SER A 2 27.69 0.02 -10.66
CA SER A 2 27.95 0.18 -9.22
C SER A 2 27.07 -0.79 -8.46
N ALA A 3 27.71 -1.62 -7.63
CA ALA A 3 27.06 -2.47 -6.66
C ALA A 3 26.57 -1.62 -5.48
N ALA A 4 25.41 -2.00 -4.96
CA ALA A 4 24.99 -1.76 -3.58
C ALA A 4 24.74 -0.30 -3.14
N ASP A 5 23.72 0.34 -3.71
CA ASP A 5 22.83 1.18 -2.90
C ASP A 5 21.65 0.32 -2.41
N PHE A 6 21.98 -0.80 -1.75
CA PHE A 6 21.02 -1.50 -0.91
C PHE A 6 21.10 -0.79 0.43
N THR A 7 20.31 0.28 0.58
CA THR A 7 20.14 0.97 1.86
C THR A 7 19.88 -0.07 2.94
N PRO A 8 20.51 0.04 4.12
CA PRO A 8 20.25 -0.89 5.19
C PRO A 8 18.75 -0.82 5.48
N VAL A 9 18.10 -1.96 5.32
CA VAL A 9 16.72 -2.20 5.74
C VAL A 9 16.73 -2.11 7.27
N SER A 10 16.75 -0.88 7.79
CA SER A 10 16.64 -0.57 9.20
C SER A 10 15.31 -1.14 9.67
N ILE A 11 15.37 -2.25 10.41
CA ILE A 11 14.24 -2.92 11.08
C ILE A 11 12.96 -2.81 10.23
N ARG A 12 12.87 -3.60 9.15
CA ARG A 12 11.62 -3.68 8.38
C ARG A 12 10.51 -4.07 9.35
N ALA A 13 9.69 -3.09 9.73
CA ALA A 13 8.46 -3.34 10.44
C ALA A 13 7.75 -4.45 9.67
N LEU A 14 7.49 -5.57 10.35
CA LEU A 14 6.67 -6.61 9.76
C LEU A 14 5.35 -5.95 9.35
N PRO A 15 4.77 -6.34 8.20
CA PRO A 15 3.50 -5.78 7.80
C PRO A 15 2.49 -5.92 8.94
N ALA A 16 1.91 -4.77 9.32
CA ALA A 16 0.79 -4.63 10.23
C ALA A 16 -0.29 -5.69 9.95
N ALA A 17 -0.78 -6.28 11.04
CA ALA A 17 -1.81 -7.30 10.97
C ALA A 17 -3.16 -6.68 10.53
N LEU A 18 -3.94 -7.46 9.77
CA LEU A 18 -5.32 -7.09 9.43
C LEU A 18 -6.23 -7.35 10.62
N THR A 19 -6.97 -6.33 11.03
CA THR A 19 -8.11 -6.53 11.93
C THR A 19 -9.22 -7.32 11.23
N ARG A 20 -10.12 -7.93 12.00
CA ARG A 20 -11.31 -8.61 11.45
C ARG A 20 -12.16 -7.68 10.56
N HIS A 21 -12.26 -6.40 10.94
CA HIS A 21 -12.98 -5.40 10.16
C HIS A 21 -12.30 -5.17 8.80
N ALA A 22 -10.98 -4.97 8.80
CA ALA A 22 -10.21 -4.78 7.57
C ALA A 22 -10.24 -6.02 6.66
N ASP A 23 -10.10 -7.22 7.22
CA ASP A 23 -10.17 -8.47 6.45
C ASP A 23 -11.55 -8.66 5.79
N THR A 24 -12.63 -8.39 6.52
CA THR A 24 -13.99 -8.42 5.97
C THR A 24 -14.14 -7.42 4.79
N ARG A 25 -13.60 -6.21 4.94
CA ARG A 25 -13.65 -5.16 3.90
C ARG A 25 -12.79 -5.52 2.69
N LEU A 26 -11.66 -6.19 2.90
CA LEU A 26 -10.80 -6.72 1.84
C LEU A 26 -11.58 -7.66 0.93
N GLN A 27 -12.26 -8.64 1.56
CA GLN A 27 -13.07 -9.64 0.87
C GLN A 27 -14.25 -9.00 0.12
N GLN A 28 -15.02 -8.13 0.80
CA GLN A 28 -16.17 -7.44 0.20
C GLN A 28 -15.80 -6.57 -1.01
N ARG A 29 -14.55 -6.10 -1.09
CA ARG A 29 -14.06 -5.21 -2.15
C ARG A 29 -13.27 -5.95 -3.23
N GLY A 30 -13.17 -7.27 -3.12
CA GLY A 30 -12.43 -8.11 -4.07
C GLY A 30 -10.95 -7.75 -4.19
N LEU A 31 -10.36 -7.18 -3.13
CA LEU A 31 -8.97 -6.75 -3.13
C LEU A 31 -8.04 -7.93 -2.81
N PRO A 32 -7.04 -8.24 -3.67
CA PRO A 32 -6.07 -9.27 -3.37
C PRO A 32 -5.20 -8.90 -2.15
N ARG A 33 -4.91 -9.86 -1.28
CA ARG A 33 -4.09 -9.62 -0.08
C ARG A 33 -2.69 -9.09 -0.38
N ALA A 34 -2.11 -9.50 -1.52
CA ALA A 34 -0.83 -8.99 -2.01
C ALA A 34 -0.84 -7.46 -2.16
N VAL A 35 -1.96 -6.85 -2.54
CA VAL A 35 -2.08 -5.39 -2.70
C VAL A 35 -1.95 -4.68 -1.36
N ILE A 36 -2.46 -5.28 -0.28
CA ILE A 36 -2.31 -4.74 1.08
C ILE A 36 -0.86 -4.82 1.53
N GLU A 37 -0.20 -5.96 1.30
CA GLU A 37 1.23 -6.11 1.61
C GLU A 37 2.06 -5.07 0.83
N TRP A 38 1.73 -4.84 -0.45
CA TRP A 38 2.40 -3.84 -1.27
C TRP A 38 2.16 -2.42 -0.79
N LEU A 39 0.97 -2.08 -0.30
CA LEU A 39 0.69 -0.77 0.31
C LEU A 39 1.55 -0.54 1.55
N GLN A 40 1.72 -1.56 2.39
CA GLN A 40 2.53 -1.47 3.60
C GLN A 40 4.02 -1.31 3.29
N LEU A 41 4.49 -1.94 2.20
CA LEU A 41 5.91 -1.95 1.83
C LEU A 41 6.32 -0.78 0.93
N PHE A 42 5.45 -0.39 0.00
CA PHE A 42 5.78 0.55 -1.07
C PHE A 42 4.85 1.76 -1.11
N GLY A 43 3.75 1.78 -0.36
CA GLY A 43 2.81 2.90 -0.33
C GLY A 43 3.48 4.21 0.09
N ALA A 44 2.87 5.32 -0.32
CA ALA A 44 3.10 6.60 0.33
C ALA A 44 2.34 6.62 1.66
N GLU A 45 2.90 7.27 2.67
CA GLU A 45 2.30 7.44 3.99
C GLU A 45 1.73 8.86 4.12
N GLU A 46 0.53 8.97 4.67
CA GLU A 46 -0.09 10.22 5.07
C GLU A 46 -0.60 10.08 6.49
N HIS A 47 0.00 10.83 7.41
CA HIS A 47 -0.38 10.79 8.82
C HIS A 47 -1.56 11.72 9.06
N ASP A 48 -2.62 11.17 9.66
CA ASP A 48 -3.64 11.99 10.29
C ASP A 48 -3.11 12.48 11.65
N LYS A 49 -3.49 13.69 12.05
CA LYS A 49 -3.08 14.31 13.33
C LYS A 49 -3.60 13.53 14.55
N HIS A 50 -4.41 12.51 14.33
CA HIS A 50 -5.02 11.64 15.32
C HIS A 50 -4.32 10.27 15.46
N GLY A 51 -3.14 10.07 14.86
CA GLY A 51 -2.36 8.83 15.01
C GLY A 51 -2.68 7.73 14.00
N ALA A 52 -3.62 7.97 13.08
CA ALA A 52 -3.86 7.09 11.95
C ALA A 52 -2.84 7.35 10.82
N VAL A 53 -2.43 6.29 10.13
CA VAL A 53 -1.59 6.36 8.94
C VAL A 53 -2.38 5.85 7.74
N ILE A 54 -2.58 6.69 6.74
CA ILE A 54 -3.20 6.31 5.49
C ILE A 54 -2.08 5.94 4.50
N ARG A 55 -2.17 4.76 3.90
CA ARG A 55 -1.25 4.33 2.84
C ARG A 55 -1.96 4.20 1.51
N TYR A 56 -1.32 4.68 0.43
CA TYR A 56 -1.86 4.59 -0.94
C TYR A 56 -0.73 4.50 -1.98
N PHE A 57 -1.07 4.08 -3.21
CA PHE A 57 -0.11 4.08 -4.32
C PHE A 57 -0.09 5.43 -5.04
N ASP A 58 0.88 6.27 -4.69
CA ASP A 58 1.24 7.44 -5.48
C ASP A 58 2.15 7.06 -6.68
N LYS A 59 2.57 8.06 -7.47
CA LYS A 59 3.45 7.80 -8.62
C LYS A 59 4.80 7.21 -8.21
N ALA A 60 5.37 7.66 -7.09
CA ALA A 60 6.65 7.16 -6.60
C ALA A 60 6.53 5.72 -6.08
N ALA A 61 5.47 5.42 -5.33
CA ALA A 61 5.13 4.07 -4.87
C ALA A 61 4.97 3.09 -6.03
N ARG A 62 4.22 3.46 -7.08
CA ARG A 62 4.06 2.61 -8.27
C ARG A 62 5.39 2.34 -8.97
N ARG A 63 6.26 3.35 -9.09
CA ARG A 63 7.60 3.16 -9.66
C ARG A 63 8.47 2.21 -8.83
N ARG A 64 8.46 2.35 -7.50
CA ARG A 64 9.16 1.42 -6.59
C ARG A 64 8.63 -0.01 -6.73
N LEU A 65 7.31 -0.15 -6.83
CA LEU A 65 6.63 -1.42 -7.03
C LEU A 65 7.04 -2.09 -8.36
N GLU A 66 7.06 -1.32 -9.46
CA GLU A 66 7.51 -1.80 -10.78
C GLU A 66 8.98 -2.20 -10.78
N GLN A 67 9.84 -1.47 -10.06
CA GLN A 67 11.26 -1.81 -9.92
C GLN A 67 11.47 -3.10 -9.14
N ALA A 68 10.65 -3.34 -8.11
CA ALA A 68 10.77 -4.52 -7.26
C ALA A 68 10.16 -5.79 -7.86
N LEU A 69 9.00 -5.69 -8.52
CA LEU A 69 8.21 -6.85 -8.98
C LEU A 69 8.17 -7.00 -10.52
N GLY A 70 8.65 -5.99 -11.24
CA GLY A 70 8.64 -5.96 -12.70
C GLY A 70 7.34 -5.40 -13.28
N ARG A 71 7.48 -4.58 -14.33
CA ARG A 71 6.38 -3.86 -14.97
C ARG A 71 5.25 -4.75 -15.49
N ALA A 72 5.56 -5.96 -15.97
CA ALA A 72 4.54 -6.89 -16.50
C ALA A 72 3.56 -7.35 -15.41
N VAL A 73 4.05 -7.62 -14.19
CA VAL A 73 3.22 -7.99 -13.04
C VAL A 73 2.31 -6.84 -12.65
N ILE A 74 2.88 -5.63 -12.57
CA ILE A 74 2.14 -4.44 -12.15
C ILE A 74 1.02 -4.08 -13.11
N ARG A 75 1.26 -4.21 -14.43
CA ARG A 75 0.21 -4.00 -15.44
C ARG A 75 -0.97 -4.95 -15.28
N ARG A 76 -0.73 -6.21 -14.90
CA ARG A 76 -1.82 -7.19 -14.69
C ARG A 76 -2.64 -6.92 -13.43
N MET A 77 -2.09 -6.13 -12.50
CA MET A 77 -2.69 -5.81 -11.21
C MET A 77 -3.21 -4.37 -11.15
N GLU A 78 -3.19 -3.63 -12.27
CA GLU A 78 -3.42 -2.19 -12.31
C GLU A 78 -4.78 -1.77 -11.72
N ASP A 79 -5.82 -2.58 -11.94
CA ASP A 79 -7.17 -2.38 -11.43
C ASP A 79 -7.25 -2.36 -9.89
N PHE A 80 -6.26 -2.95 -9.21
CA PHE A 80 -6.20 -2.98 -7.75
C PHE A 80 -5.24 -1.92 -7.17
N LEU A 81 -4.50 -1.19 -8.00
CA LEU A 81 -3.51 -0.21 -7.53
C LEU A 81 -4.11 1.16 -7.22
N ASP A 82 -5.42 1.33 -7.43
CA ASP A 82 -6.18 2.43 -6.85
C ASP A 82 -6.66 2.08 -5.43
N ALA A 83 -5.96 1.22 -4.70
CA ALA A 83 -6.26 0.87 -3.32
C ALA A 83 -5.61 1.83 -2.30
N TYR A 84 -6.21 1.86 -1.11
CA TYR A 84 -5.68 2.48 0.09
C TYR A 84 -5.92 1.60 1.31
N LEU A 85 -5.15 1.84 2.37
CA LEU A 85 -5.42 1.28 3.69
C LEU A 85 -5.23 2.35 4.76
N VAL A 86 -5.82 2.09 5.93
CA VAL A 86 -5.65 2.89 7.14
C VAL A 86 -5.11 1.99 8.22
N GLU A 87 -4.01 2.41 8.81
CA GLU A 87 -3.38 1.82 9.98
C GLU A 87 -3.66 2.70 11.20
N HIS A 88 -3.87 2.05 12.34
CA HIS A 88 -3.94 2.69 13.65
C HIS A 88 -3.35 1.72 14.67
N ASP A 89 -2.51 2.22 15.58
CA ASP A 89 -1.80 1.42 16.59
C ASP A 89 -1.10 0.16 16.02
N GLY A 90 -0.49 0.28 14.84
CA GLY A 90 0.25 -0.82 14.20
C GLY A 90 -0.63 -1.93 13.60
N CYS A 91 -1.94 -1.72 13.49
CA CYS A 91 -2.87 -2.65 12.86
C CYS A 91 -3.60 -2.00 11.67
N VAL A 92 -3.85 -2.76 10.61
CA VAL A 92 -4.70 -2.32 9.51
C VAL A 92 -6.15 -2.36 9.96
N VAL A 93 -6.75 -1.18 10.13
CA VAL A 93 -8.13 -1.02 10.58
C VAL A 93 -9.11 -0.88 9.43
N THR A 94 -8.68 -0.43 8.25
CA THR A 94 -9.55 -0.32 7.06
C THR A 94 -8.74 -0.48 5.78
N VAL A 95 -9.35 -1.08 4.75
CA VAL A 95 -8.80 -1.17 3.38
C VAL A 95 -9.86 -0.78 2.36
N GLY A 96 -9.47 -0.27 1.19
CA GLY A 96 -10.42 0.15 0.18
C GLY A 96 -9.89 0.50 -1.18
N HIS A 97 -10.80 0.65 -2.14
CA HIS A 97 -10.54 1.33 -3.40
C HIS A 97 -10.76 2.83 -3.25
N ARG A 98 -9.92 3.62 -3.89
CA ARG A 98 -10.02 5.07 -3.99
C ARG A 98 -10.92 5.41 -5.18
N THR A 99 -12.22 5.30 -4.98
CA THR A 99 -13.23 5.54 -6.03
C THR A 99 -13.40 7.01 -6.41
N GLN A 100 -12.75 7.96 -5.72
CA GLN A 100 -12.74 9.36 -6.14
C GLN A 100 -11.43 9.71 -6.85
N ARG A 101 -11.57 10.03 -8.14
CA ARG A 101 -10.60 10.83 -8.90
C ARG A 101 -10.38 12.12 -8.13
N LEU A 102 -9.17 12.34 -7.61
CA LEU A 102 -8.81 13.62 -7.00
C LEU A 102 -9.05 14.71 -8.06
N ARG A 103 -10.11 15.51 -7.91
CA ARG A 103 -10.35 16.64 -8.81
C ARG A 103 -9.19 17.61 -8.63
N ARG A 104 -8.30 17.68 -9.62
CA ARG A 104 -7.36 18.78 -9.75
C ARG A 104 -8.18 20.00 -10.11
N HIS A 105 -8.19 20.99 -9.24
CA HIS A 105 -8.69 22.33 -9.54
C HIS A 105 -7.49 23.27 -9.74
#